data_AF-A0AA46PHX7-F1
#
_entry.id   AF-A0AA46PHX7-F1
#
_cell.length_a   1.000
_cell.length_b   1.000
_cell.length_c   1.000
_cell.angle_alpha   90.00
_cell.angle_beta   90.00
_cell.angle_gamma   90.00
#
_symmetry.space_group_name_H-M   'P 1'
#
loop_
_entity.id
_entity.type
_entity.pdbx_description
1 polymer ?
#
loop_
_entity_poly.entity_id
_entity_poly.type
_entity_poly.pdbx_seq_one_letter_code
_entity_poly.pdbx_strand_id
1 'polypeptide(L)' 'MGLLNAFNEWREMRYQNHVNRMKEENKCPDCYGRGFSLYPGNEFAYHANQFDCQGCNGTGLYSEWNSLS' A
#
# COMPACT_ATOMS: atom_id res chain seq x y z
N MET A 1 23.13 3.17 19.26
CA MET A 1 21.72 2.77 19.21
C MET A 1 20.87 3.94 19.71
N GLY A 2 20.50 4.86 18.81
CA GLY A 2 19.85 6.13 19.17
C GLY A 2 18.33 6.10 18.97
N LEU A 3 17.63 7.09 19.53
CA LEU A 3 16.17 7.25 19.41
C LEU A 3 15.69 7.30 17.96
N LEU A 4 16.49 7.87 17.05
CA LEU A 4 16.19 7.88 15.61
C LEU A 4 16.17 6.47 14.99
N ASN A 5 17.03 5.57 15.47
CA ASN A 5 17.05 4.19 15.00
C ASN A 5 15.81 3.43 15.51
N ALA A 6 15.46 3.60 16.79
CA ALA A 6 14.25 2.98 17.36
C ALA A 6 12.97 3.44 16.64
N PHE A 7 12.89 4.71 16.24
CA PHE A 7 11.76 5.22 15.45
C PHE A 7 11.69 4.60 14.05
N ASN A 8 12.82 4.48 13.35
CA ASN A 8 12.88 3.83 12.04
C ASN A 8 12.52 2.34 12.14
N GLU A 9 13.04 1.64 13.14
CA GLU A 9 12.72 0.23 13.42
C GLU A 9 11.22 0.03 13.69
N TRP A 10 10.60 0.89 14.50
CA TRP A 10 9.17 0.85 14.75
C TRP A 10 8.34 1.08 13.47
N ARG A 11 8.73 2.06 12.65
CA ARG A 11 8.06 2.36 11.38
C ARG A 11 8.15 1.17 10.43
N GLU A 12 9.33 0.58 10.30
CA GLU A 12 9.56 -0.58 9.44
C GLU A 12 8.75 -1.78 9.92
N MET A 13 8.81 -2.10 11.21
CA MET A 13 8.02 -3.18 11.81
C MET A 13 6.52 -3.02 11.56
N ARG A 14 6.00 -1.79 11.71
CA ARG A 14 4.60 -1.49 11.44
C ARG A 14 4.25 -1.72 9.96
N TYR A 15 5.10 -1.29 9.03
CA TYR A 15 4.90 -1.49 7.60
C TYR A 15 4.90 -2.99 7.25
N GLN A 16 5.91 -3.73 7.70
CA GLN A 16 6.02 -5.17 7.47
C GLN A 16 4.83 -5.94 8.05
N ASN A 17 4.36 -5.59 9.25
CA ASN A 17 3.17 -6.20 9.84
C ASN A 17 1.91 -5.96 8.99
N HIS A 18 1.75 -4.76 8.42
CA HIS A 18 0.63 -4.46 7.52
C HIS A 18 0.72 -5.27 6.22
N VAL A 19 1.89 -5.31 5.59
CA VAL A 19 2.12 -6.08 4.36
C VAL A 19 1.88 -7.57 4.59
N ASN A 20 2.37 -8.13 5.70
CA ASN A 20 2.16 -9.54 6.06
C ASN A 20 0.68 -9.87 6.26
N ARG A 21 -0.06 -9.01 6.97
CA ARG A 21 -1.52 -9.20 7.13
C ARG A 21 -2.25 -9.15 5.78
N MET A 22 -1.88 -8.20 4.92
CA MET A 22 -2.48 -8.06 3.58
C MET A 22 -2.15 -9.26 2.69
N LYS A 23 -0.94 -9.82 2.83
CA LYS A 23 -0.54 -11.07 2.18
C LYS A 23 -1.41 -12.24 2.61
N GLU A 24 -1.64 -12.42 3.92
CA GLU A 24 -2.49 -13.47 4.46
C GLU A 24 -3.94 -13.36 3.96
N GLU A 25 -4.45 -12.13 3.84
CA GLU A 25 -5.78 -11.85 3.30
C GLU A 25 -5.84 -11.86 1.75
N ASN A 26 -4.70 -12.08 1.07
CA ASN A 26 -4.52 -11.96 -0.39
C ASN A 26 -5.00 -10.61 -0.98
N LYS A 27 -4.79 -9.53 -0.25
CA LYS A 27 -5.20 -8.16 -0.63
C LYS A 27 -3.99 -7.30 -0.92
N CYS A 28 -4.13 -6.40 -1.90
CA CYS A 28 -3.15 -5.36 -2.14
C CYS A 28 -3.07 -4.41 -0.91
N PRO A 29 -1.88 -4.18 -0.33
CA PRO A 29 -1.70 -3.33 0.86
C PRO A 29 -1.92 -1.84 0.59
N ASP A 30 -1.84 -1.39 -0.67
CA ASP A 30 -2.03 0.02 -1.04
C ASP A 30 -3.52 0.39 -1.13
N CYS A 31 -4.33 -0.44 -1.79
CA CYS A 31 -5.77 -0.22 -1.90
C CYS A 31 -6.60 -1.05 -0.90
N TYR A 32 -5.96 -1.81 -0.01
CA TYR A 32 -6.63 -2.72 0.95
C TYR A 32 -7.55 -3.73 0.26
N GLY A 33 -7.16 -4.20 -0.93
CA GLY A 33 -7.97 -5.14 -1.71
C GLY A 33 -9.11 -4.54 -2.53
N ARG A 34 -9.26 -3.20 -2.57
CA ARG A 34 -10.35 -2.56 -3.32
C ARG A 34 -10.16 -2.52 -4.84
N GLY A 35 -8.92 -2.63 -5.33
CA GLY A 35 -8.60 -2.46 -6.75
C GLY A 35 -8.51 -1.00 -7.20
N PHE A 36 -9.15 -0.06 -6.52
CA PHE A 36 -9.07 1.37 -6.82
C PHE A 36 -8.54 2.17 -5.63
N SER A 37 -7.98 3.35 -5.90
CA SER A 37 -7.51 4.25 -4.85
C SER A 37 -8.65 5.18 -4.43
N LEU A 38 -9.06 5.11 -3.16
CA LEU A 38 -10.03 6.04 -2.57
C LEU A 38 -9.45 7.45 -2.33
N TYR A 39 -8.30 7.78 -2.92
CA TYR A 39 -7.63 9.04 -2.65
C TYR A 39 -8.61 10.18 -2.96
N PRO A 40 -9.05 10.96 -1.95
CA PRO A 40 -9.92 12.09 -2.19
C PRO A 40 -9.13 13.01 -3.10
N GLY A 41 -9.68 13.31 -4.29
CA GLY A 41 -9.02 14.16 -5.27
C GLY A 41 -8.64 15.47 -4.60
N ASN A 42 -7.36 15.63 -4.27
CA ASN A 42 -6.81 16.89 -3.82
C ASN A 42 -6.40 17.68 -5.07
N GLU A 43 -6.26 19.00 -4.92
CA GLU A 43 -5.86 19.91 -6.00
C GLU A 43 -4.48 19.60 -6.62
N PHE A 44 -3.76 18.61 -6.09
CA PHE A 44 -2.46 18.16 -6.59
C PHE A 44 -2.50 16.78 -7.26
N ALA A 45 -3.65 16.10 -7.25
CA ALA A 45 -3.85 14.75 -7.80
C ALA A 45 -4.58 14.76 -9.15
N TYR A 46 -4.23 15.70 -10.05
CA TYR A 46 -4.83 15.82 -11.38
C TYR A 46 -4.56 14.60 -12.30
N HIS A 47 -3.57 13.76 -11.98
CA HIS A 47 -3.13 12.64 -12.83
C HIS A 47 -3.16 11.27 -12.14
N ALA A 48 -3.66 11.17 -10.91
CA ALA A 48 -3.87 9.86 -10.32
C ALA A 48 -5.14 9.26 -10.93
N ASN A 49 -5.00 8.18 -11.71
CA ASN A 49 -6.15 7.43 -12.19
C ASN A 49 -6.89 6.87 -10.96
N GLN A 50 -7.92 7.58 -10.50
CA GLN A 50 -8.65 7.28 -9.26
C GLN A 50 -9.40 5.94 -9.36
N PHE A 51 -9.60 5.44 -10.58
CA PHE A 51 -10.32 4.22 -10.86
C PHE A 51 -9.45 2.97 -10.74
N ASP A 52 -8.12 3.12 -10.77
CA ASP A 52 -7.19 1.99 -10.71
C ASP A 52 -6.08 2.21 -9.68
N CYS A 53 -5.93 1.26 -8.77
CA CYS A 53 -4.79 1.23 -7.86
C CYS A 53 -3.53 0.88 -8.66
N GLN A 54 -2.63 1.85 -8.80
CA GLN A 54 -1.34 1.69 -9.47
C GLN A 54 -0.46 0.61 -8.83
N GLY A 55 -0.64 0.36 -7.53
CA GLY A 55 0.09 -0.68 -6.82
C GLY A 55 -0.33 -2.09 -7.20
N CYS A 56 -1.51 -2.31 -7.80
CA CYS A 56 -1.97 -3.66 -8.17
C CYS A 56 -2.71 -3.71 -9.52
N ASN A 57 -2.50 -2.70 -10.37
CA ASN A 57 -3.16 -2.52 -11.66
C ASN A 57 -4.69 -2.76 -11.63
N GLY A 58 -5.39 -2.23 -10.63
CA GLY A 58 -6.85 -2.38 -10.58
C GLY A 58 -7.35 -3.69 -9.94
N THR A 59 -6.50 -4.69 -9.75
CA THR A 59 -6.95 -6.05 -9.35
C THR A 59 -7.30 -6.19 -7.88
N GLY A 60 -6.65 -5.40 -7.02
CA GLY A 60 -6.77 -5.53 -5.57
C GLY A 60 -6.04 -6.75 -4.98
N LEU A 61 -5.29 -7.52 -5.76
CA LEU A 61 -4.64 -8.74 -5.27
C LEU A 61 -3.24 -8.46 -4.71
N TYR A 62 -2.86 -9.22 -3.68
CA TYR A 62 -1.50 -9.15 -3.13
C TYR A 62 -0.45 -9.62 -4.14
N SER A 63 -0.74 -10.68 -4.90
CA SER A 63 0.20 -11.24 -5.90
C SER A 63 0.58 -10.22 -6.98
N GLU A 64 -0.41 -9.47 -7.47
CA GLU A 64 -0.20 -8.41 -8.45
C GLU A 64 0.62 -7.27 -7.85
N TRP A 65 0.29 -6.89 -6.61
CA TRP A 65 1.07 -5.90 -5.88
C TRP A 65 2.52 -6.28 -5.66
N ASN A 66 2.76 -7.52 -5.23
CA ASN A 66 4.10 -8.05 -5.01
C ASN A 66 4.91 -8.22 -6.31
N SER A 67 4.24 -8.23 -7.47
CA SER A 67 4.91 -8.30 -8.77
C SER A 67 5.33 -6.91 -9.29
N LEU A 68 4.76 -5.84 -8.73
CA LEU A 68 4.99 -4.45 -9.10
C LEU A 68 5.88 -3.68 -8.09
N SER A 69 6.02 -4.21 -6.87
CA SER A 69 6.87 -3.69 -5.79
C SER A 69 8.35 -4.00 -5.98
#